data_AF-A0A356TMZ3-F1
#
_entry.id   AF-A0A356TMZ3-F1
#
_cell.length_a   1.000
_cell.length_b   1.000
_cell.length_c   1.000
_cell.angle_alpha   90.00
_cell.angle_beta   90.00
_cell.angle_gamma   90.00
#
_symmetry.space_group_name_H-M   'P 1'
#
loop_
_entity.id
_entity.type
_entity.pdbx_description
1 polymer ?
#
loop_
_entity_poly.entity_id
_entity_poly.type
_entity_poly.pdbx_seq_one_letter_code
_entity_poly.pdbx_strand_id
1 'polypeptide(L)'
;MPAVHLAAREDGPAALTLFGGYASFEDTIRFSLAGDDGQAYDPTNRPVVFLNALGALDGEPDDPEPLRRAWVTYVRRTWGRPELKDGGWRGVAEEIARALPDDARPLFRVGVGLDPGGDALIERALGRTDFSHLDPTEACARVRCPTTVVHGRDDDVIPFSQAERLHALIPDSRLILTGLYAHTGHGGLGPRAMVDELGAMVGILDAICATAQITE
;
A
#
# COMPACT_ATOMS: atom_id res chain seq x y z
N MET A 1 12.16 -0.51 -1.26
CA MET A 1 11.69 0.90 -1.14
C MET A 1 12.79 1.91 -1.52
N PRO A 2 12.80 2.52 -2.73
CA PRO A 2 13.98 3.19 -3.30
C PRO A 2 14.59 4.33 -2.46
N ALA A 3 13.76 5.16 -1.82
CA ALA A 3 14.22 6.30 -1.01
C ALA A 3 15.07 5.85 0.19
N VAL A 4 14.70 4.74 0.84
CA VAL A 4 15.47 4.18 1.96
C VAL A 4 16.79 3.58 1.48
N HIS A 5 16.81 2.90 0.33
CA HIS A 5 18.07 2.40 -0.24
C HIS A 5 19.02 3.54 -0.59
N LEU A 6 18.50 4.68 -1.08
CA LEU A 6 19.29 5.88 -1.34
C LEU A 6 19.87 6.46 -0.03
N ALA A 7 19.04 6.61 1.01
CA ALA A 7 19.44 7.09 2.34
C ALA A 7 20.45 6.18 3.07
N ALA A 8 20.49 4.88 2.72
CA ALA A 8 21.44 3.93 3.29
C ALA A 8 22.86 4.03 2.69
N ARG A 9 23.06 4.75 1.58
CA ARG A 9 24.37 4.87 0.91
C ARG A 9 25.31 5.81 1.65
N GLU A 10 26.62 5.62 1.47
CA GLU A 10 27.66 6.53 2.03
C GLU A 10 27.50 7.96 1.53
N ASP A 11 27.16 8.11 0.25
CA ASP A 11 26.82 9.36 -0.44
C ASP A 11 25.32 9.68 -0.40
N GLY A 12 24.60 9.17 0.61
CA GLY A 12 23.16 9.36 0.76
C GLY A 12 22.77 10.82 1.08
N PRO A 13 21.48 11.17 0.94
CA PRO A 13 20.96 12.49 1.31
C PRO A 13 21.22 12.81 2.78
N ALA A 14 21.33 14.10 3.08
CA ALA A 14 21.62 14.57 4.42
C ALA A 14 20.42 14.51 5.38
N ALA A 15 19.21 14.29 4.86
CA ALA A 15 17.99 13.96 5.61
C ALA A 15 16.99 13.21 4.72
N LEU A 16 16.05 12.49 5.34
CA LEU A 16 15.00 11.75 4.67
C LEU A 16 13.63 12.07 5.28
N THR A 17 12.65 12.41 4.45
CA THR A 17 11.24 12.43 4.87
C THR A 17 10.47 11.41 4.04
N LEU A 18 9.84 10.44 4.70
CA LEU A 18 8.98 9.42 4.10
C LEU A 18 7.53 9.78 4.32
N PHE A 19 6.73 9.74 3.25
CA PHE A 19 5.27 9.81 3.32
C PHE A 19 4.72 8.45 2.91
N GLY A 20 4.08 7.76 3.85
CA GLY A 20 3.69 6.37 3.65
C GLY A 20 4.87 5.41 3.74
N GLY A 21 4.65 4.19 3.25
CA GLY A 21 5.68 3.16 3.13
C GLY A 21 5.35 1.91 3.95
N TYR A 22 6.15 0.86 3.73
CA TYR A 22 6.00 -0.42 4.42
C TYR A 22 7.34 -0.94 4.92
N ALA A 23 7.33 -1.74 5.99
CA ALA A 23 8.51 -2.44 6.50
C ALA A 23 8.58 -3.90 6.00
N SER A 24 7.44 -4.52 5.73
CA SER A 24 7.32 -5.86 5.14
C SER A 24 6.43 -5.80 3.90
N PHE A 25 7.00 -6.17 2.75
CA PHE A 25 6.27 -6.30 1.50
C PHE A 25 5.22 -7.40 1.62
N GLU A 26 5.60 -8.56 2.16
CA GLU A 26 4.71 -9.71 2.29
C GLU A 26 3.47 -9.41 3.15
N ASP A 27 3.66 -8.80 4.32
CA ASP A 27 2.54 -8.41 5.19
C ASP A 27 1.65 -7.36 4.51
N THR A 28 2.24 -6.45 3.72
CA THR A 28 1.47 -5.45 2.97
C THR A 28 0.62 -6.09 1.87
N ILE A 29 1.14 -7.13 1.21
CA ILE A 29 0.37 -7.92 0.23
C ILE A 29 -0.76 -8.68 0.92
N ARG A 30 -0.51 -9.31 2.06
CA ARG A 30 -1.55 -10.01 2.85
C ARG A 30 -2.66 -9.07 3.29
N PHE A 31 -2.30 -7.90 3.83
CA PHE A 31 -3.26 -6.86 4.21
C PHE A 31 -4.08 -6.39 2.99
N SER A 32 -3.45 -6.18 1.83
CA SER A 32 -4.16 -5.80 0.61
C SER A 32 -5.19 -6.84 0.14
N LEU A 33 -5.02 -8.10 0.52
CA LEU A 33 -5.93 -9.19 0.17
C LEU A 33 -7.06 -9.32 1.20
N ALA A 34 -6.75 -9.34 2.49
CA ALA A 34 -7.70 -9.74 3.53
C ALA A 34 -8.05 -8.64 4.55
N GLY A 35 -7.30 -7.54 4.56
CA GLY A 35 -7.27 -6.60 5.68
C GLY A 35 -6.67 -7.22 6.94
N ASP A 36 -6.85 -6.53 8.07
CA ASP A 36 -6.54 -7.03 9.42
C ASP A 36 -7.74 -6.74 10.35
N ASP A 37 -7.90 -7.57 11.39
CA ASP A 37 -8.99 -7.43 12.34
C ASP A 37 -8.99 -6.04 13.02
N GLY A 38 -10.10 -5.32 12.88
CA GLY A 38 -10.30 -4.01 13.52
C GLY A 38 -9.69 -2.82 12.78
N GLN A 39 -9.06 -3.03 11.62
CA GLN A 39 -8.53 -1.97 10.78
C GLN A 39 -9.32 -1.84 9.47
N ALA A 40 -9.61 -0.60 9.06
CA ALA A 40 -10.21 -0.35 7.76
C ALA A 40 -9.23 -0.79 6.65
N TYR A 41 -9.75 -1.45 5.62
CA TYR A 41 -8.97 -1.82 4.44
C TYR A 41 -9.79 -1.60 3.17
N ASP A 42 -9.11 -1.31 2.07
CA ASP A 42 -9.73 -1.10 0.76
C ASP A 42 -9.81 -2.41 -0.05
N PRO A 43 -11.00 -3.04 -0.17
CA PRO A 43 -11.15 -4.28 -0.93
C PRO A 43 -10.92 -4.09 -2.44
N THR A 44 -10.91 -2.84 -2.93
CA THR A 44 -10.74 -2.55 -4.35
C THR A 44 -9.29 -2.61 -4.82
N ASN A 45 -8.32 -2.75 -3.89
CA ASN A 45 -6.90 -2.86 -4.20
C ASN A 45 -6.44 -4.26 -4.60
N ARG A 46 -7.20 -5.30 -4.25
CA ARG A 46 -6.84 -6.71 -4.50
C ARG A 46 -6.32 -6.96 -5.93
N PRO A 47 -6.96 -6.46 -7.01
CA PRO A 47 -6.51 -6.76 -8.37
C PRO A 47 -5.12 -6.23 -8.72
N VAL A 48 -4.61 -5.21 -8.01
CA VAL A 48 -3.25 -4.70 -8.23
C VAL A 48 -2.21 -5.72 -7.77
N VAL A 49 -2.49 -6.46 -6.70
CA VAL A 49 -1.65 -7.60 -6.28
C VAL A 49 -1.60 -8.65 -7.39
N PHE A 50 -2.76 -9.03 -7.93
CA PHE A 50 -2.87 -10.02 -9.00
C PHE A 50 -2.20 -9.56 -10.30
N LEU A 51 -2.32 -8.28 -10.67
CA LEU A 51 -1.66 -7.70 -11.84
C LEU A 51 -0.13 -7.82 -11.77
N ASN A 52 0.44 -7.70 -10.58
CA ASN A 52 1.89 -7.85 -10.35
C ASN A 52 2.32 -9.32 -10.23
N ALA A 53 1.39 -10.25 -10.04
CA ALA A 53 1.64 -11.68 -9.97
C ALA A 53 1.43 -12.41 -11.32
N LEU A 54 0.94 -11.72 -12.36
CA LEU A 54 0.78 -12.29 -13.70
C LEU A 54 2.09 -12.89 -14.22
N GLY A 55 2.00 -14.09 -14.79
CA GLY A 55 3.12 -14.96 -15.16
C GLY A 55 3.50 -15.98 -14.08
N ALA A 56 2.96 -15.87 -12.86
CA ALA A 56 3.26 -16.75 -11.73
C ALA A 56 2.01 -17.39 -11.09
N LEU A 57 0.80 -16.96 -11.48
CA LEU A 57 -0.45 -17.48 -10.93
C LEU A 57 -0.80 -18.84 -11.52
N ASP A 58 -1.38 -19.70 -10.70
CA ASP A 58 -1.97 -20.96 -11.19
C ASP A 58 -3.29 -20.68 -11.90
N GLY A 59 -3.48 -21.31 -13.07
CA GLY A 59 -4.71 -21.18 -13.85
C GLY A 59 -4.78 -19.90 -14.68
N GLU A 60 -3.64 -19.28 -14.99
CA GLU A 60 -3.59 -18.22 -16.00
C GLU A 60 -4.03 -18.75 -17.37
N PRO A 61 -4.82 -17.97 -18.13
CA PRO A 61 -5.14 -18.31 -19.51
C PRO A 61 -3.89 -18.17 -20.40
N ASP A 62 -3.88 -18.91 -21.52
CA ASP A 62 -2.78 -18.84 -22.51
C ASP A 62 -2.56 -17.41 -23.03
N ASP A 63 -3.65 -16.65 -23.20
CA ASP A 63 -3.61 -15.20 -23.43
C ASP A 63 -4.09 -14.44 -22.17
N PRO A 64 -3.16 -13.89 -21.35
CA PRO A 64 -3.51 -13.16 -20.13
C PRO A 64 -3.97 -11.73 -20.39
N GLU A 65 -3.91 -11.23 -21.62
CA GLU A 65 -4.18 -9.83 -21.93
C GLU A 65 -5.65 -9.41 -21.69
N PRO A 66 -6.68 -10.21 -22.03
CA PRO A 66 -8.06 -9.93 -21.63
C PRO A 66 -8.22 -9.80 -20.10
N LEU A 67 -7.59 -10.69 -19.33
CA LEU A 67 -7.61 -10.68 -17.87
C LEU A 67 -6.94 -9.42 -17.30
N ARG A 68 -5.75 -9.08 -17.81
CA ARG A 68 -5.02 -7.85 -17.46
C ARG A 68 -5.88 -6.61 -17.68
N ARG A 69 -6.48 -6.47 -18.87
CA ARG A 69 -7.36 -5.32 -19.17
C ARG A 69 -8.56 -5.25 -18.25
N ALA A 70 -9.12 -6.40 -17.86
CA ALA A 70 -10.27 -6.46 -16.96
C ALA A 70 -9.93 -5.91 -15.58
N TRP A 71 -8.80 -6.34 -14.99
CA TRP A 71 -8.35 -5.82 -13.70
C TRP A 71 -7.99 -4.33 -13.78
N VAL A 72 -7.32 -3.87 -14.83
CA VAL A 72 -7.06 -2.43 -15.04
C VAL A 72 -8.37 -1.65 -15.17
N THR A 73 -9.35 -2.19 -15.88
CA THR A 73 -10.67 -1.56 -16.03
C THR A 73 -11.41 -1.48 -14.70
N TYR A 74 -11.37 -2.55 -13.90
CA TYR A 74 -11.93 -2.57 -12.56
C TYR A 74 -11.31 -1.48 -11.70
N VAL A 75 -9.98 -1.45 -11.60
CA VAL A 75 -9.22 -0.45 -10.83
C VAL A 75 -9.62 0.97 -11.23
N ARG A 76 -9.66 1.28 -12.54
CA ARG A 76 -10.08 2.61 -13.03
C ARG A 76 -11.51 2.98 -12.68
N ARG A 77 -12.40 1.99 -12.51
CA ARG A 77 -13.81 2.20 -12.20
C ARG A 77 -14.08 2.24 -10.69
N THR A 78 -13.17 1.73 -9.86
CA THR A 78 -13.35 1.65 -8.41
C THR A 78 -12.50 2.63 -7.62
N TRP A 79 -11.28 2.93 -8.06
CA TRP A 79 -10.37 3.82 -7.32
C TRP A 79 -10.86 5.27 -7.29
N GLY A 80 -10.60 5.94 -6.17
CA GLY A 80 -11.04 7.31 -5.92
C GLY A 80 -12.55 7.45 -5.68
N ARG A 81 -13.26 6.34 -5.43
CA ARG A 81 -14.71 6.30 -5.20
C ARG A 81 -15.01 5.64 -3.86
N PRO A 82 -14.94 6.38 -2.74
CA PRO A 82 -15.16 5.83 -1.40
C PRO A 82 -16.50 5.07 -1.28
N GLU A 83 -17.54 5.54 -1.98
CA GLU A 83 -18.86 4.92 -2.00
C GLU A 83 -18.88 3.48 -2.54
N LEU A 84 -17.84 3.06 -3.27
CA LEU A 84 -17.73 1.70 -3.79
C LEU A 84 -17.06 0.74 -2.80
N LYS A 85 -16.35 1.22 -1.78
CA LYS A 85 -15.62 0.39 -0.82
C LYS A 85 -16.55 -0.48 0.02
N ASP A 86 -17.70 0.07 0.39
CA ASP A 86 -18.75 -0.61 1.17
C ASP A 86 -19.62 -1.53 0.30
N GLY A 87 -18.98 -2.35 -0.52
CA GLY A 87 -19.61 -3.39 -1.34
C GLY A 87 -20.13 -2.95 -2.70
N GLY A 88 -20.17 -1.64 -3.00
CA GLY A 88 -20.53 -1.13 -4.32
C GLY A 88 -19.62 -1.65 -5.45
N TRP A 89 -18.36 -1.96 -5.13
CA TRP A 89 -17.39 -2.56 -6.04
C TRP A 89 -17.85 -3.89 -6.65
N ARG A 90 -18.72 -4.66 -5.95
CA ARG A 90 -19.21 -5.96 -6.44
C ARG A 90 -20.01 -5.82 -7.73
N GLY A 91 -20.81 -4.76 -7.86
CA GLY A 91 -21.58 -4.49 -9.08
C GLY A 91 -20.67 -4.24 -10.28
N VAL A 92 -19.59 -3.48 -10.08
CA VAL A 92 -18.56 -3.22 -11.10
C VAL A 92 -17.86 -4.53 -11.48
N ALA A 93 -17.47 -5.33 -10.50
CA ALA A 93 -16.84 -6.62 -10.72
C ALA A 93 -17.72 -7.58 -11.54
N GLU A 94 -18.99 -7.74 -11.16
CA GLU A 94 -19.94 -8.63 -11.85
C GLU A 94 -20.23 -8.18 -13.29
N GLU A 95 -20.24 -6.87 -13.55
CA GLU A 95 -20.37 -6.34 -14.91
C GLU A 95 -19.18 -6.69 -15.79
N ILE A 96 -17.96 -6.50 -15.28
CA ILE A 96 -16.73 -6.82 -16.02
C ILE A 96 -16.63 -8.34 -16.24
N ALA A 97 -16.90 -9.14 -15.21
CA ALA A 97 -16.83 -10.61 -15.28
C ALA A 97 -17.74 -11.20 -16.38
N ARG A 98 -18.92 -10.63 -16.59
CA ARG A 98 -19.87 -11.06 -17.64
C ARG A 98 -19.35 -10.84 -19.05
N ALA A 99 -18.48 -9.86 -19.26
CA ALA A 99 -17.90 -9.55 -20.57
C ALA A 99 -16.60 -10.32 -20.86
N LEU A 100 -16.07 -11.07 -19.87
CA LEU A 100 -14.82 -11.80 -20.04
C LEU A 100 -15.00 -13.17 -20.71
N PRO A 101 -13.99 -13.64 -21.46
CA PRO A 101 -13.86 -15.03 -21.88
C PRO A 101 -13.97 -16.02 -20.69
N ASP A 102 -14.44 -17.24 -20.98
CA ASP A 102 -14.72 -18.25 -19.96
C ASP A 102 -13.47 -18.74 -19.20
N ASP A 103 -12.30 -18.72 -19.85
CA ASP A 103 -11.01 -19.11 -19.28
C ASP A 103 -10.41 -18.04 -18.36
N ALA A 104 -10.59 -16.75 -18.68
CA ALA A 104 -10.12 -15.63 -17.86
C ALA A 104 -11.05 -15.31 -16.68
N ARG A 105 -12.36 -15.60 -16.80
CA ARG A 105 -13.38 -15.20 -15.83
C ARG A 105 -13.14 -15.74 -14.40
N PRO A 106 -12.77 -17.01 -14.17
CA PRO A 106 -12.58 -17.54 -12.82
C PRO A 106 -11.47 -16.80 -12.06
N LEU A 107 -10.31 -16.61 -12.71
CA LEU A 107 -9.18 -15.92 -12.08
C LEU A 107 -9.49 -14.44 -11.85
N PHE A 108 -10.23 -13.79 -12.77
CA PHE A 108 -10.71 -12.43 -12.54
C PHE A 108 -11.55 -12.33 -11.27
N ARG A 109 -12.56 -13.21 -11.11
CA ARG A 109 -13.50 -13.20 -9.97
C ARG A 109 -12.79 -13.40 -8.64
N VAL A 110 -11.81 -14.30 -8.58
CA VAL A 110 -10.96 -14.49 -7.39
C VAL A 110 -10.09 -13.26 -7.12
N GLY A 111 -9.49 -12.69 -8.17
CA GLY A 111 -8.61 -11.53 -8.08
C GLY A 111 -9.29 -10.27 -7.54
N VAL A 112 -10.56 -10.05 -7.90
CA VAL A 112 -11.38 -8.94 -7.37
C VAL A 112 -12.06 -9.27 -6.03
N GLY A 113 -12.01 -10.53 -5.58
CA GLY A 113 -12.62 -10.97 -4.32
C GLY A 113 -14.12 -11.28 -4.37
N LEU A 114 -14.67 -11.52 -5.56
CA LEU A 114 -16.04 -12.06 -5.68
C LEU A 114 -16.10 -13.53 -5.22
N ASP A 115 -15.05 -14.29 -5.55
CA ASP A 115 -14.92 -15.70 -5.20
C ASP A 115 -13.70 -15.89 -4.25
N PRO A 116 -13.72 -16.89 -3.34
CA PRO A 116 -12.65 -17.12 -2.37
C PRO A 116 -11.37 -17.71 -2.99
N GLY A 117 -10.30 -17.79 -2.20
CA GLY A 117 -9.04 -18.51 -2.55
C GLY A 117 -7.93 -17.64 -3.14
N GLY A 118 -8.12 -16.32 -3.18
CA GLY A 118 -7.12 -15.39 -3.71
C GLY A 118 -5.86 -15.30 -2.85
N ASP A 119 -6.00 -15.39 -1.53
CA ASP A 119 -4.91 -15.52 -0.56
C ASP A 119 -3.99 -16.70 -0.89
N ALA A 120 -4.56 -17.91 -1.02
CA ALA A 120 -3.78 -19.11 -1.30
C ALA A 120 -3.10 -19.06 -2.68
N LEU A 121 -3.72 -18.43 -3.68
CA LEU A 121 -3.12 -18.22 -5.00
C LEU A 121 -1.91 -17.28 -4.93
N ILE A 122 -2.04 -16.16 -4.23
CA ILE A 122 -0.94 -15.19 -4.09
C ILE A 122 0.19 -15.77 -3.26
N GLU A 123 -0.09 -16.47 -2.15
CA GLU A 123 0.96 -17.14 -1.35
C GLU A 123 1.80 -18.11 -2.20
N ARG A 124 1.16 -18.89 -3.08
CA ARG A 124 1.90 -19.76 -4.02
C ARG A 124 2.71 -18.97 -5.04
N ALA A 125 2.19 -17.86 -5.55
CA ALA A 125 2.92 -17.00 -6.49
C ALA A 125 4.12 -16.30 -5.81
N LEU A 126 3.96 -15.83 -4.58
CA LEU A 126 5.03 -15.27 -3.75
C LEU A 126 6.12 -16.30 -3.49
N GLY A 127 5.77 -17.56 -3.21
CA GLY A 127 6.75 -18.63 -3.03
C GLY A 127 7.56 -19.02 -4.27
N ARG A 128 7.19 -18.53 -5.47
CA ARG A 128 7.89 -18.80 -6.73
C ARG A 128 8.87 -17.70 -7.15
N THR A 129 8.80 -16.53 -6.52
CA THR A 129 9.55 -15.34 -6.92
C THR A 129 10.22 -14.71 -5.71
N ASP A 130 11.48 -14.31 -5.85
CA ASP A 130 12.20 -13.60 -4.78
C ASP A 130 11.82 -12.11 -4.74
N PHE A 131 11.07 -11.73 -3.72
CA PHE A 131 10.67 -10.34 -3.46
C PHE A 131 11.49 -9.67 -2.35
N SER A 132 12.57 -10.29 -1.86
CA SER A 132 13.42 -9.72 -0.78
C SER A 132 13.95 -8.32 -1.11
N HIS A 133 14.16 -8.02 -2.39
CA HIS A 133 14.59 -6.70 -2.86
C HIS A 133 13.55 -5.58 -2.63
N LEU A 134 12.28 -5.92 -2.36
CA LEU A 134 11.23 -4.96 -2.02
C LEU A 134 11.22 -4.63 -0.53
N ASP A 135 11.66 -5.57 0.32
CA ASP A 135 11.75 -5.39 1.77
C ASP A 135 12.86 -4.40 2.14
N PRO A 136 12.53 -3.24 2.76
CA PRO A 136 13.53 -2.23 3.08
C PRO A 136 14.30 -2.54 4.37
N THR A 137 13.97 -3.61 5.10
CA THR A 137 14.46 -3.88 6.46
C THR A 137 15.98 -3.76 6.60
N GLU A 138 16.76 -4.39 5.72
CA GLU A 138 18.23 -4.29 5.77
C GLU A 138 18.74 -2.88 5.46
N ALA A 139 18.06 -2.17 4.56
CA ALA A 139 18.44 -0.81 4.17
C ALA A 139 18.09 0.19 5.29
N CYS A 140 16.96 0.02 5.97
CA CYS A 140 16.54 0.82 7.13
C CYS A 140 17.63 0.88 8.20
N ALA A 141 18.21 -0.28 8.56
CA ALA A 141 19.26 -0.37 9.58
C ALA A 141 20.56 0.35 9.19
N ARG A 142 20.75 0.66 7.91
CA ARG A 142 21.94 1.35 7.38
C ARG A 142 21.73 2.84 7.14
N VAL A 143 20.50 3.36 7.31
CA VAL A 143 20.23 4.79 7.20
C VAL A 143 20.99 5.52 8.30
N ARG A 144 21.70 6.59 7.92
CA ARG A 144 22.53 7.41 8.82
C ARG A 144 22.06 8.85 8.95
N CYS A 145 21.18 9.30 8.06
CA CYS A 145 20.66 10.65 8.10
C CYS A 145 19.38 10.74 8.95
N PRO A 146 19.12 11.89 9.59
CA PRO A 146 17.87 12.12 10.29
C PRO A 146 16.68 11.81 9.39
N THR A 147 15.75 11.00 9.91
CA THR A 147 14.61 10.51 9.14
C THR A 147 13.30 10.88 9.81
N THR A 148 12.34 11.42 9.05
CA THR A 148 10.95 11.55 9.51
C THR A 148 10.06 10.60 8.72
N VAL A 149 9.32 9.74 9.41
CA VAL A 149 8.28 8.87 8.86
C VAL A 149 6.94 9.52 9.12
N VAL A 150 6.19 9.83 8.07
CA VAL A 150 4.85 10.43 8.14
C VAL A 150 3.85 9.44 7.56
N HIS A 151 2.81 9.07 8.33
CA HIS A 151 1.81 8.09 7.89
C HIS A 151 0.39 8.44 8.34
N GLY A 152 -0.60 8.03 7.55
CA GLY A 152 -2.01 8.20 7.87
C GLY A 152 -2.52 7.15 8.86
N ARG A 153 -3.14 7.57 9.97
CA ARG A 153 -3.79 6.63 10.92
C ARG A 153 -4.91 5.84 10.26
N ASP A 154 -5.61 6.48 9.33
CA ASP A 154 -6.75 5.94 8.61
C ASP A 154 -6.38 5.47 7.20
N ASP A 155 -5.09 5.19 6.96
CA ASP A 155 -4.64 4.55 5.72
C ASP A 155 -5.21 3.13 5.63
N ASP A 156 -6.07 2.92 4.64
CA ASP A 156 -6.77 1.67 4.36
C ASP A 156 -6.12 0.86 3.22
N VAL A 157 -4.94 1.28 2.76
CA VAL A 157 -4.14 0.59 1.74
C VAL A 157 -2.90 -0.03 2.36
N ILE A 158 -2.18 0.72 3.19
CA ILE A 158 -1.02 0.24 3.95
C ILE A 158 -1.25 0.57 5.42
N PRO A 159 -1.27 -0.43 6.31
CA PRO A 159 -1.62 -0.17 7.70
C PRO A 159 -0.50 0.64 8.37
N PHE A 160 -0.89 1.62 9.20
CA PHE A 160 0.09 2.50 9.88
C PHE A 160 1.07 1.74 10.78
N SER A 161 0.75 0.51 11.20
CA SER A 161 1.66 -0.38 11.92
C SER A 161 2.95 -0.66 11.13
N GLN A 162 2.91 -0.56 9.80
CA GLN A 162 4.11 -0.63 8.96
C GLN A 162 5.02 0.60 9.14
N ALA A 163 4.46 1.79 9.35
CA ALA A 163 5.23 2.99 9.66
C ALA A 163 5.86 2.93 11.05
N GLU A 164 5.16 2.35 12.03
CA GLU A 164 5.73 2.06 13.35
C GLU A 164 6.94 1.10 13.24
N ARG A 165 6.81 0.05 12.42
CA ARG A 165 7.93 -0.87 12.14
C ARG A 165 9.08 -0.17 11.43
N LEU A 166 8.81 0.69 10.45
CA LEU A 166 9.85 1.50 9.80
C LEU A 166 10.59 2.39 10.82
N HIS A 167 9.85 3.10 11.67
CA HIS A 167 10.42 3.93 12.73
C HIS A 167 11.31 3.11 13.69
N ALA A 168 10.89 1.89 14.04
CA ALA A 168 11.69 1.00 14.88
C ALA A 168 12.97 0.49 14.20
N LEU A 169 12.98 0.37 12.87
CA LEU A 169 14.11 -0.14 12.09
C LEU A 169 15.12 0.95 11.68
N ILE A 170 14.67 2.20 11.52
CA ILE A 170 15.51 3.31 11.08
C ILE A 170 16.10 4.02 12.31
N PRO A 171 17.44 4.05 12.46
CA PRO A 171 18.08 4.77 13.56
C PRO A 171 17.73 6.26 13.55
N ASP A 172 17.57 6.84 14.75
CA ASP A 172 17.32 8.28 14.93
C ASP A 172 16.21 8.85 14.03
N SER A 173 15.10 8.12 13.96
CA SER A 173 13.93 8.53 13.19
C SER A 173 12.85 9.13 14.09
N ARG A 174 12.03 10.01 13.51
CA ARG A 174 10.81 10.56 14.11
C ARG A 174 9.60 9.98 13.40
N LEU A 175 8.59 9.54 14.15
CA LEU A 175 7.29 9.13 13.59
C LEU A 175 6.25 10.24 13.79
N ILE A 176 5.50 10.54 12.74
CA ILE A 176 4.35 11.44 12.77
C ILE A 176 3.15 10.68 12.18
N LEU A 177 2.17 10.39 13.03
CA LEU A 177 0.89 9.81 12.62
C LEU A 177 -0.17 10.91 12.53
N THR A 178 -0.93 10.93 11.44
CA THR A 178 -1.87 12.01 11.11
C THR A 178 -3.20 11.44 10.61
N GLY A 179 -4.31 12.13 10.86
CA GLY A 179 -5.62 11.82 10.27
C GLY A 179 -5.84 12.41 8.87
N LEU A 180 -4.89 13.20 8.35
CA LEU A 180 -4.99 13.85 7.03
C LEU A 180 -4.58 12.95 5.86
N TYR A 181 -3.90 11.83 6.12
CA TYR A 181 -3.40 10.89 5.10
C TYR A 181 -4.26 9.62 5.01
N ALA A 182 -5.57 9.75 5.11
CA ALA A 182 -6.44 8.69 4.61
C ALA A 182 -6.31 8.65 3.08
N HIS A 183 -6.00 7.49 2.50
CA HIS A 183 -5.86 7.35 1.05
C HIS A 183 -7.17 7.65 0.29
N THR A 184 -8.32 7.64 0.98
CA THR A 184 -9.65 7.93 0.41
C THR A 184 -10.71 8.38 1.45
N GLY A 185 -10.59 9.59 2.01
CA GLY A 185 -11.73 10.22 2.72
C GLY A 185 -11.33 11.07 3.93
N HIS A 186 -12.14 12.06 4.26
CA HIS A 186 -11.88 12.96 5.41
C HIS A 186 -12.88 12.64 6.53
N GLY A 187 -12.41 12.00 7.60
CA GLY A 187 -13.16 11.88 8.86
C GLY A 187 -13.16 13.23 9.60
N GLY A 188 -14.33 13.71 10.03
CA GLY A 188 -14.46 14.97 10.77
C GLY A 188 -13.74 14.90 12.12
N LEU A 189 -12.77 15.80 12.34
CA LEU A 189 -11.96 15.82 13.57
C LEU A 189 -12.68 16.62 14.67
N GLY A 190 -12.87 16.01 15.84
CA GLY A 190 -13.26 16.73 17.06
C GLY A 190 -12.16 17.70 17.53
N PRO A 191 -12.43 18.57 18.52
CA PRO A 191 -11.50 19.67 18.89
C PRO A 191 -10.11 19.21 19.30
N ARG A 192 -9.99 18.09 20.04
CA ARG A 192 -8.69 17.50 20.40
C ARG A 192 -7.95 16.93 19.20
N ALA A 193 -8.68 16.21 18.35
CA ALA A 193 -8.12 15.65 17.13
C ALA A 193 -7.63 16.75 16.17
N MET A 194 -8.27 17.92 16.15
CA MET A 194 -7.78 19.09 15.41
C MET A 194 -6.47 19.66 15.99
N VAL A 195 -6.30 19.67 17.32
CA VAL A 195 -5.03 20.11 17.95
C VAL A 195 -3.91 19.12 17.64
N ASP A 196 -4.17 17.82 17.78
CA ASP A 196 -3.21 16.77 17.43
C ASP A 196 -2.82 16.86 15.94
N GLU A 197 -3.79 17.16 15.08
CA GLU A 197 -3.58 17.32 13.65
C GLU A 197 -2.75 18.57 13.31
N LEU A 198 -3.02 19.70 13.96
CA LEU A 198 -2.18 20.90 13.83
C LEU A 198 -0.75 20.61 14.30
N GLY A 199 -0.58 19.85 15.37
CA GLY A 199 0.73 19.40 15.84
C GLY A 199 1.45 18.51 14.81
N ALA A 200 0.73 17.59 14.17
CA ALA A 200 1.26 16.77 13.08
C ALA A 200 1.65 17.62 11.86
N MET A 201 0.79 18.55 11.44
CA MET A 201 1.08 19.47 10.33
C MET A 201 2.32 20.31 10.58
N VAL A 202 2.46 20.90 11.78
CA VAL A 202 3.66 21.65 12.16
C VAL A 202 4.89 20.73 12.13
N GLY A 203 4.80 19.53 12.70
CA GLY A 203 5.89 18.56 12.66
C GLY A 203 6.31 18.14 11.25
N ILE A 204 5.35 18.01 10.32
CA ILE A 204 5.60 17.69 8.91
C ILE A 204 6.31 18.86 8.23
N LEU A 205 5.83 20.10 8.43
CA LEU A 205 6.46 21.29 7.88
C LEU A 205 7.88 21.47 8.41
N ASP A 206 8.10 21.27 9.70
CA ASP A 206 9.44 21.29 10.31
C ASP A 206 10.36 20.24 9.68
N ALA A 207 9.87 19.02 9.46
CA ALA A 207 10.64 17.95 8.82
C ALA A 207 11.01 18.26 7.37
N ILE A 208 10.06 18.82 6.59
CA ILE A 208 10.31 19.26 5.21
C ILE A 208 11.35 20.39 5.19
N CYS A 209 11.19 21.40 6.05
CA CYS A 209 12.12 22.53 6.15
C CYS A 209 13.51 22.07 6.57
N ALA A 210 13.62 21.21 7.59
CA ALA A 210 14.89 20.65 8.02
C ALA A 210 15.55 19.83 6.89
N THR A 211 14.77 19.05 6.14
CA THR A 211 15.29 18.31 4.98
C THR A 211 15.82 19.26 3.89
N ALA A 212 15.10 20.34 3.60
CA ALA A 212 15.48 21.32 2.59
C ALA A 212 16.74 22.12 2.98
N GLN A 213 16.87 22.52 4.26
CA GLN A 213 17.97 23.34 4.76
C GLN A 213 19.32 22.62 4.83
N ILE A 214 19.34 21.28 4.87
CA ILE A 214 20.60 20.52 4.85
C ILE A 214 21.07 20.26 3.40
N THR A 215 20.28 20.66 2.40
CA THR A 215 20.62 20.51 0.98
C THR A 215 21.29 21.77 0.39
N GLU A 216 21.35 22.88 1.13
CA GLU A 216 22.10 24.12 0.81
C GLU A 216 23.50 24.12 1.45
#